data_AF-A0A9X2RLJ4-F1
#
_entry.id   AF-A0A9X2RLJ4-F1
#
_cell.length_a   1.000
_cell.length_b   1.000
_cell.length_c   1.000
_cell.angle_alpha   90.00
_cell.angle_beta   90.00
_cell.angle_gamma   90.00
#
_symmetry.space_group_name_H-M   'P 1'
#
loop_
_entity.id
_entity.type
_entity.pdbx_description
1 polymer ?
#
loop_
_entity_poly.entity_id
_entity_poly.type
_entity_poly.pdbx_seq_one_letter_code
_entity_poly.pdbx_strand_id
1 'polypeptide(L)'
;MAPRTPDGAALHVLTCAHVVLSASGTPPPGEPGELNVDFHGRNWSAKARPVPGGWAPPPPLGQSPPGTSLSGSADLAVLALAPGHPRLPRDCGPLPLAPCGTPDGRRVSVIGYPRGAPAGLIATAVLTGGGGPCPDWLQLDALRTTGAVVERGFSGAAVWDPDRGRVIGLVTAAHTDRTVKAAWMLPVEAAVRLWPPLAGAVSDRPGTAPRRCTPPPPEQRYELADALLDVPEIGYDSGRSLRAELPPPLRRGIREHPFPRQQLAAVVQACMDREGGCPALRAAVRTVCGDSVSARHATDVLGRICCAASPDGTGTGEEGTGDRA
;
A
#
# COMPACT_ATOMS: atom_id res chain seq x y z
N MET A 1 12.20 -19.12 -33.00
CA MET A 1 13.13 -18.23 -32.27
C MET A 1 12.29 -17.20 -31.53
N ALA A 2 11.94 -17.46 -30.28
CA ALA A 2 11.11 -16.56 -29.48
C ALA A 2 11.93 -15.34 -29.05
N PRO A 3 11.37 -14.11 -29.06
CA PRO A 3 12.11 -12.93 -28.64
C PRO A 3 12.42 -13.02 -27.15
N ARG A 4 13.72 -12.93 -26.82
CA ARG A 4 14.22 -12.78 -25.45
C ARG A 4 13.61 -11.49 -24.89
N THR A 5 12.81 -11.61 -23.83
CA THR A 5 12.54 -10.49 -22.91
C THR A 5 13.89 -9.95 -22.42
N PRO A 6 14.13 -8.63 -22.39
CA PRO A 6 15.38 -8.10 -21.87
C PRO A 6 15.50 -8.46 -20.40
N ASP A 7 16.43 -9.36 -20.08
CA ASP A 7 16.91 -9.54 -18.71
C ASP A 7 17.51 -8.20 -18.26
N GLY A 8 16.93 -7.60 -17.21
CA GLY A 8 17.63 -6.60 -16.38
C GLY A 8 17.35 -5.13 -16.68
N ALA A 9 16.09 -4.68 -16.65
CA ALA A 9 15.84 -3.28 -16.31
C ALA A 9 16.34 -3.06 -14.87
N ALA A 10 17.23 -2.08 -14.66
CA ALA A 10 17.75 -1.76 -13.34
C ALA A 10 16.58 -1.36 -12.41
N LEU A 11 16.34 -2.16 -11.38
CA LEU A 11 15.31 -1.89 -10.39
C LEU A 11 15.84 -0.85 -9.39
N HIS A 12 15.02 0.17 -9.18
CA HIS A 12 15.31 1.25 -8.25
C HIS A 12 14.34 1.21 -7.08
N VAL A 13 14.83 1.60 -5.91
CA VAL A 13 14.07 1.77 -4.68
C VAL A 13 14.11 3.24 -4.31
N LEU A 14 12.94 3.85 -4.12
CA LEU A 14 12.81 5.20 -3.60
C LEU A 14 12.60 5.12 -2.09
N THR A 15 13.33 5.94 -1.34
CA THR A 15 13.23 6.04 0.12
C THR A 15 13.67 7.42 0.60
N CYS A 16 13.66 7.65 1.91
CA CYS A 16 14.14 8.89 2.49
C CYS A 16 15.66 8.90 2.64
N ALA A 17 16.27 10.07 2.41
CA ALA A 17 17.70 10.26 2.62
C ALA A 17 18.09 10.02 4.08
N HIS A 18 17.29 10.48 5.06
CA HIS A 18 17.59 10.23 6.47
C HIS A 18 17.54 8.75 6.86
N VAL A 19 16.74 7.93 6.17
CA VAL A 19 16.71 6.47 6.39
C VAL A 19 18.02 5.85 5.93
N VAL A 20 18.52 6.25 4.76
CA VAL A 20 19.82 5.82 4.26
C VAL A 20 20.95 6.30 5.17
N LEU A 21 20.91 7.55 5.65
CA LEU A 21 21.89 8.06 6.62
C LEU A 21 21.87 7.25 7.92
N SER A 22 20.68 6.97 8.46
CA SER A 22 20.54 6.18 9.68
C SER A 22 21.05 4.75 9.52
N ALA A 23 21.03 4.20 8.30
CA ALA A 23 21.48 2.84 8.01
C ALA A 23 22.97 2.74 7.68
N SER A 24 23.53 3.75 6.99
CA SER A 24 24.91 3.74 6.49
C SER A 24 25.91 4.53 7.35
N GLY A 25 25.43 5.48 8.16
CA GLY A 25 26.28 6.34 9.00
C GLY A 25 26.96 7.51 8.28
N THR A 26 26.98 7.55 6.95
CA THR A 26 27.62 8.63 6.16
C THR A 26 26.76 9.06 4.96
N PRO A 27 26.63 10.39 4.68
CA PRO A 27 25.99 10.87 3.46
C PRO A 27 26.82 10.56 2.20
N PRO A 28 26.19 10.28 1.05
CA PRO A 28 26.86 10.38 -0.25
C PRO A 28 27.43 11.80 -0.44
N PRO A 29 28.64 11.98 -1.03
CA PRO A 29 29.39 11.03 -1.87
C PRO A 29 30.39 10.14 -1.12
N GLY A 30 30.41 10.11 0.22
CA GLY A 30 31.18 9.09 0.94
C GLY A 30 30.73 7.70 0.48
N GLU A 31 31.64 6.70 0.40
CA GLU A 31 31.30 5.35 -0.07
C GLU A 31 30.14 4.80 0.78
N PRO A 32 28.88 4.84 0.31
CA PRO A 32 27.78 4.41 1.13
C PRO A 32 27.92 2.90 1.22
N GLY A 33 28.12 2.39 2.43
CA GLY A 33 28.18 0.96 2.68
C GLY A 33 26.97 0.26 2.03
N GLU A 34 27.16 -0.98 1.63
CA GLU A 34 26.13 -1.72 0.92
C GLU A 34 24.87 -1.92 1.77
N LEU A 35 23.76 -1.32 1.35
CA LEU A 35 22.49 -1.36 2.07
C LEU A 35 21.75 -2.67 1.81
N ASN A 36 21.00 -3.15 2.80
CA ASN A 36 20.09 -4.28 2.62
C ASN A 36 18.66 -3.77 2.44
N VAL A 37 18.00 -4.17 1.36
CA VAL A 37 16.58 -3.91 1.10
C VAL A 37 15.81 -5.20 1.32
N ASP A 38 14.86 -5.17 2.25
CA ASP A 38 14.02 -6.32 2.61
C ASP A 38 12.57 -6.11 2.21
N PHE A 39 11.95 -7.13 1.62
CA PHE A 39 10.49 -7.17 1.44
C PHE A 39 9.88 -7.91 2.62
N HIS A 40 9.36 -7.15 3.57
CA HIS A 40 8.82 -7.72 4.81
C HIS A 40 7.73 -8.76 4.53
N GLY A 41 7.80 -9.91 5.21
CA GLY A 41 6.85 -11.02 5.02
C GLY A 41 6.98 -11.78 3.69
N ARG A 42 7.94 -11.44 2.83
CA ARG A 42 8.18 -12.15 1.55
C ARG A 42 9.45 -12.98 1.52
N ASN A 43 10.21 -13.02 2.62
CA ASN A 43 11.51 -13.70 2.73
C ASN A 43 12.42 -13.39 1.53
N TRP A 44 12.50 -12.12 1.17
CA TRP A 44 13.28 -11.62 0.04
C TRP A 44 14.10 -10.44 0.53
N SER A 45 15.38 -10.45 0.18
CA SER A 45 16.33 -9.40 0.47
C SER A 45 17.30 -9.21 -0.69
N ALA A 46 17.79 -7.99 -0.87
CA ALA A 46 18.79 -7.67 -1.86
C ALA A 46 19.71 -6.55 -1.39
N LYS A 47 20.94 -6.59 -1.86
CA LYS A 47 21.89 -5.48 -1.70
C LYS A 47 21.51 -4.33 -2.62
N ALA A 48 21.69 -3.11 -2.13
CA ALA A 48 21.42 -1.89 -2.90
C ALA A 48 22.45 -0.80 -2.59
N ARG A 49 22.64 0.12 -3.55
CA ARG A 49 23.56 1.26 -3.42
C ARG A 49 22.88 2.55 -3.86
N PRO A 50 23.14 3.69 -3.21
CA PRO A 50 22.66 4.99 -3.69
C PRO A 50 23.13 5.25 -5.12
N VAL A 51 22.24 5.78 -5.96
CA VAL A 51 22.58 6.15 -7.33
C VAL A 51 23.14 7.58 -7.37
N PRO A 52 24.16 7.85 -8.22
CA PRO A 52 24.61 9.21 -8.46
C PRO A 52 23.47 10.12 -8.91
N GLY A 53 23.35 11.30 -8.31
CA GLY A 53 22.29 12.27 -8.60
C GLY A 53 20.91 11.90 -8.06
N GLY A 54 20.75 10.76 -7.38
CA GLY A 54 19.51 10.33 -6.75
C GLY A 54 19.42 10.68 -5.26
N TRP A 55 20.03 11.78 -4.83
CA TRP A 55 20.13 12.18 -3.43
C TRP A 55 19.72 13.63 -3.22
N ALA A 56 18.75 13.84 -2.34
CA ALA A 56 18.36 15.14 -1.80
C ALA A 56 18.39 15.05 -0.27
N PRO A 57 19.23 15.84 0.44
CA PRO A 57 19.37 15.73 1.89
C PRO A 57 18.05 16.02 2.62
N PRO A 58 17.87 15.49 3.84
CA PRO A 58 16.76 15.92 4.68
C PRO A 58 16.91 17.40 5.06
N PRO A 59 15.80 18.11 5.31
CA PRO A 59 15.87 19.45 5.88
C PRO A 59 16.59 19.42 7.25
N PRO A 60 17.22 20.53 7.66
CA PRO A 60 17.86 20.63 8.97
C PRO A 60 16.88 20.28 10.11
N LEU A 61 17.38 19.51 11.09
CA LEU A 61 16.61 19.24 12.31
C LEU A 61 16.61 20.51 13.19
N GLY A 62 15.45 21.14 13.33
CA GLY A 62 15.26 22.33 14.19
C GLY A 62 14.89 23.59 13.40
N GLN A 63 14.95 24.75 14.07
CA GLN A 63 14.68 26.03 13.42
C GLN A 63 15.85 26.37 12.49
N SER A 64 15.56 26.48 11.19
CA SER A 64 16.51 27.06 10.24
C SER A 64 16.53 28.58 10.40
N PRO A 65 17.70 29.24 10.31
CA PRO A 65 17.77 30.70 10.31
C PRO A 65 16.85 31.30 9.23
N PRO A 66 16.20 32.44 9.48
CA PRO A 66 15.41 33.15 8.47
C PRO A 66 16.25 33.39 7.20
N GLY A 67 15.68 33.09 6.03
CA GLY A 67 16.37 33.24 4.74
C GLY A 67 17.21 32.03 4.29
N THR A 68 17.25 30.94 5.07
CA THR A 68 17.88 29.69 4.62
C THR A 68 17.11 29.12 3.42
N SER A 69 17.78 28.94 2.29
CA SER A 69 17.20 28.23 1.15
C SER A 69 17.13 26.75 1.46
N LEU A 70 15.92 26.20 1.51
CA LEU A 70 15.67 24.75 1.61
C LEU A 70 15.48 24.11 0.23
N SER A 71 15.80 24.84 -0.84
CA SER A 71 15.76 24.33 -2.21
C SER A 71 16.73 23.14 -2.35
N GLY A 72 16.21 22.00 -2.77
CA GLY A 72 16.97 20.74 -2.88
C GLY A 72 17.09 19.94 -1.58
N SER A 73 16.61 20.44 -0.43
CA SER A 73 16.50 19.66 0.81
C SER A 73 15.10 19.05 0.87
N ALA A 74 14.94 17.85 0.34
CA ALA A 74 13.63 17.21 0.14
C ALA A 74 13.54 15.80 0.71
N ASP A 75 14.62 15.33 1.36
CA ASP A 75 14.70 14.01 1.99
C ASP A 75 14.42 12.83 1.06
N LEU A 76 15.10 12.79 -0.09
CA LEU A 76 14.95 11.76 -1.12
C LEU A 76 16.26 11.00 -1.29
N ALA A 77 16.17 9.67 -1.34
CA ALA A 77 17.24 8.80 -1.80
C ALA A 77 16.70 7.77 -2.79
N VAL A 78 17.48 7.55 -3.86
CA VAL A 78 17.23 6.52 -4.86
C VAL A 78 18.35 5.50 -4.78
N LEU A 79 17.98 4.24 -4.62
CA LEU A 79 18.91 3.11 -4.54
C LEU A 79 18.75 2.23 -5.77
N ALA A 80 19.85 1.79 -6.36
CA ALA A 80 19.84 0.72 -7.36
C ALA A 80 20.08 -0.63 -6.66
N LEU A 81 19.27 -1.63 -6.99
CA LEU A 81 19.55 -3.00 -6.56
C LEU A 81 20.84 -3.51 -7.23
N ALA A 82 21.63 -4.27 -6.49
CA ALA A 82 22.88 -4.85 -6.99
C ALA A 82 22.61 -5.79 -8.18
N PRO A 83 23.52 -5.82 -9.17
CA PRO A 83 23.43 -6.79 -10.26
C PRO A 83 23.34 -8.23 -9.74
N GLY A 84 22.44 -9.03 -10.30
CA GLY A 84 22.24 -10.42 -9.88
C GLY A 84 21.43 -10.61 -8.60
N HIS A 85 20.71 -9.58 -8.13
CA HIS A 85 19.77 -9.73 -7.01
C HIS A 85 18.76 -10.87 -7.26
N PRO A 86 18.24 -11.53 -6.21
CA PRO A 86 17.24 -12.57 -6.37
C PRO A 86 16.03 -12.05 -7.16
N ARG A 87 15.44 -12.89 -8.02
CA ARG A 87 14.20 -12.54 -8.72
C ARG A 87 13.16 -12.08 -7.71
N LEU A 88 12.40 -11.05 -8.07
CA LEU A 88 11.31 -10.58 -7.22
C LEU A 88 10.33 -11.74 -6.97
N PRO A 89 9.74 -11.85 -5.77
CA PRO A 89 8.68 -12.81 -5.51
C PRO A 89 7.54 -12.66 -6.52
N ARG A 90 6.75 -13.72 -6.73
CA ARG A 90 5.54 -13.63 -7.56
C ARG A 90 4.65 -12.50 -7.04
N ASP A 91 4.08 -11.76 -8.00
CA ASP A 91 3.18 -10.62 -7.77
C ASP A 91 3.85 -9.42 -7.05
N CYS A 92 5.19 -9.40 -7.00
CA CYS A 92 5.97 -8.22 -6.61
C CYS A 92 6.55 -7.55 -7.85
N GLY A 93 6.43 -6.22 -7.91
CA GLY A 93 7.00 -5.40 -8.96
C GLY A 93 7.02 -3.93 -8.53
N PRO A 94 7.59 -3.04 -9.37
CA PRO A 94 7.50 -1.61 -9.15
C PRO A 94 6.04 -1.16 -8.99
N LEU A 95 5.80 -0.30 -8.00
CA LEU A 95 4.48 0.30 -7.83
C LEU A 95 4.22 1.33 -8.93
N PRO A 96 3.00 1.39 -9.48
CA PRO A 96 2.69 2.35 -10.53
C PRO A 96 2.63 3.78 -9.96
N LEU A 97 3.39 4.69 -10.55
CA LEU A 97 3.50 6.08 -10.10
C LEU A 97 2.61 7.00 -10.93
N ALA A 98 2.01 8.00 -10.26
CA ALA A 98 1.31 9.11 -10.89
C ALA A 98 1.65 10.42 -10.17
N PRO A 99 1.55 11.58 -10.83
CA PRO A 99 1.63 12.86 -10.14
C PRO A 99 0.55 12.94 -9.06
N CYS A 100 0.88 13.62 -7.97
CA CYS A 100 -0.13 13.96 -6.97
C CYS A 100 -1.09 14.99 -7.56
N GLY A 101 -0.58 16.06 -8.16
CA GLY A 101 -1.43 17.17 -8.57
C GLY A 101 -2.02 17.90 -7.36
N THR A 102 -3.10 18.63 -7.59
CA THR A 102 -3.67 19.51 -6.55
C THR A 102 -4.23 18.72 -5.37
N PRO A 103 -3.85 19.06 -4.12
CA PRO A 103 -4.51 18.58 -2.91
C PRO A 103 -6.01 18.87 -2.96
N ASP A 104 -6.84 17.84 -2.80
CA ASP A 104 -8.29 17.87 -2.98
C ASP A 104 -9.04 17.25 -1.78
N GLY A 105 -8.34 16.98 -0.68
CA GLY A 105 -8.93 16.34 0.50
C GLY A 105 -9.17 14.84 0.32
N ARG A 106 -8.67 14.20 -0.76
CA ARG A 106 -8.84 12.76 -0.96
C ARG A 106 -8.14 11.93 0.10
N ARG A 107 -8.63 10.70 0.24
CA ARG A 107 -8.08 9.72 1.18
C ARG A 107 -6.89 9.02 0.56
N VAL A 108 -5.84 8.86 1.35
CA VAL A 108 -4.64 8.11 0.99
C VAL A 108 -4.35 7.06 2.05
N SER A 109 -3.59 6.04 1.65
CA SER A 109 -3.15 4.96 2.54
C SER A 109 -1.64 4.80 2.48
N VAL A 110 -1.04 4.49 3.62
CA VAL A 110 0.41 4.30 3.76
C VAL A 110 0.66 3.03 4.57
N ILE A 111 1.58 2.18 4.11
CA ILE A 111 2.05 1.02 4.86
C ILE A 111 3.43 1.32 5.43
N GLY A 112 3.56 1.32 6.74
CA GLY A 112 4.83 1.49 7.45
C GLY A 112 5.15 0.31 8.34
N TYR A 113 6.40 0.24 8.80
CA TYR A 113 6.93 -0.85 9.64
C TYR A 113 7.56 -0.29 10.92
N PRO A 114 6.76 0.24 11.86
CA PRO A 114 7.28 0.79 13.11
C PRO A 114 7.81 -0.31 14.04
N ARG A 115 8.65 0.10 14.99
CA ARG A 115 9.19 -0.81 16.00
C ARG A 115 8.05 -1.44 16.81
N GLY A 116 8.07 -2.76 16.96
CA GLY A 116 7.02 -3.51 17.67
C GLY A 116 5.84 -3.94 16.79
N ALA A 117 5.76 -3.48 15.54
CA ALA A 117 4.79 -3.95 14.57
C ALA A 117 5.49 -4.46 13.29
N PRO A 118 6.25 -5.57 13.36
CA PRO A 118 6.98 -6.09 12.21
C PRO A 118 6.04 -6.43 11.05
N ALA A 119 4.81 -6.88 11.34
CA ALA A 119 3.80 -7.17 10.31
C ALA A 119 3.33 -5.94 9.50
N GLY A 120 3.79 -4.74 9.84
CA GLY A 120 3.41 -3.48 9.22
C GLY A 120 2.09 -2.94 9.74
N LEU A 121 1.96 -1.62 9.74
CA LEU A 121 0.74 -0.89 10.08
C LEU A 121 0.27 -0.07 8.87
N ILE A 122 -1.04 0.04 8.70
CA ILE A 122 -1.64 0.91 7.70
C ILE A 122 -2.15 2.17 8.39
N ALA A 123 -1.68 3.31 7.92
CA ALA A 123 -2.22 4.61 8.29
C ALA A 123 -3.07 5.14 7.13
N THR A 124 -4.28 5.61 7.44
CA THR A 124 -5.15 6.33 6.49
C THR A 124 -5.16 7.81 6.81
N ALA A 125 -4.94 8.64 5.79
CA ALA A 125 -4.87 10.09 5.94
C ALA A 125 -5.65 10.82 4.84
N VAL A 126 -5.88 12.11 5.06
CA VAL A 126 -6.39 13.05 4.06
C VAL A 126 -5.25 13.91 3.55
N LEU A 127 -5.24 14.13 2.24
CA LEU A 127 -4.31 15.05 1.59
C LEU A 127 -4.81 16.49 1.73
N THR A 128 -4.23 17.25 2.65
CA THR A 128 -4.77 18.56 3.07
C THR A 128 -4.23 19.72 2.23
N GLY A 129 -2.93 19.75 1.95
CA GLY A 129 -2.31 20.90 1.29
C GLY A 129 -0.79 20.92 1.42
N GLY A 130 -0.16 22.00 0.94
CA GLY A 130 1.27 22.25 1.18
C GLY A 130 1.56 22.52 2.65
N GLY A 131 2.66 21.99 3.17
CA GLY A 131 3.05 22.20 4.57
C GLY A 131 4.34 21.48 4.96
N GLY A 132 4.80 21.76 6.18
CA GLY A 132 6.02 21.18 6.73
C GLY A 132 7.26 22.04 6.45
N PRO A 133 8.46 21.53 6.79
CA PRO A 133 9.69 22.30 6.70
C PRO A 133 10.14 22.57 5.24
N CYS A 134 9.68 21.79 4.27
CA CYS A 134 10.09 21.92 2.88
C CYS A 134 8.95 22.46 2.01
N PRO A 135 9.22 23.39 1.07
CA PRO A 135 8.17 24.02 0.24
C PRO A 135 7.46 23.03 -0.70
N ASP A 136 8.14 21.96 -1.10
CA ASP A 136 7.59 20.93 -1.99
C ASP A 136 6.80 19.84 -1.25
N TRP A 137 6.72 19.89 0.08
CA TRP A 137 6.05 18.84 0.85
C TRP A 137 4.54 19.09 0.99
N LEU A 138 3.80 17.99 1.00
CA LEU A 138 2.35 17.98 1.20
C LEU A 138 2.02 17.34 2.54
N GLN A 139 1.13 17.97 3.29
CA GLN A 139 0.64 17.52 4.58
C GLN A 139 -0.43 16.43 4.42
N LEU A 140 -0.33 15.44 5.30
CA LEU A 140 -1.24 14.32 5.48
C LEU A 140 -1.81 14.36 6.90
N ASP A 141 -3.13 14.53 7.01
CA ASP A 141 -3.81 14.52 8.31
C ASP A 141 -4.48 13.17 8.57
N ALA A 142 -4.18 12.53 9.70
CA ALA A 142 -4.76 11.23 10.01
C ALA A 142 -6.28 11.33 10.19
N LEU A 143 -7.01 10.40 9.56
CA LEU A 143 -8.47 10.43 9.51
C LEU A 143 -9.18 10.03 10.81
N ARG A 144 -8.51 9.33 11.73
CA ARG A 144 -9.18 8.70 12.88
C ARG A 144 -8.54 9.06 14.21
N THR A 145 -9.37 9.13 15.25
CA THR A 145 -8.96 9.20 16.65
C THR A 145 -8.30 7.88 17.10
N THR A 146 -8.70 6.75 16.52
CA THR A 146 -8.21 5.39 16.77
C THR A 146 -7.62 4.75 15.50
N GLY A 147 -6.53 3.98 15.61
CA GLY A 147 -5.80 3.39 14.48
C GLY A 147 -4.33 3.84 14.41
N ALA A 148 -3.56 3.27 13.49
CA ALA A 148 -2.14 3.61 13.35
C ALA A 148 -1.96 5.03 12.83
N VAL A 149 -1.11 5.80 13.50
CA VAL A 149 -0.66 7.13 13.07
C VAL A 149 0.66 6.95 12.33
N VAL A 150 0.87 7.75 11.28
CA VAL A 150 2.18 7.80 10.61
C VAL A 150 3.22 8.20 11.65
N GLU A 151 4.20 7.33 11.88
CA GLU A 151 5.24 7.52 12.89
C GLU A 151 6.59 6.98 12.40
N ARG A 152 7.59 6.95 13.29
CA ARG A 152 8.90 6.35 12.97
C ARG A 152 8.74 4.91 12.49
N GLY A 153 9.21 4.63 11.27
CA GLY A 153 9.01 3.36 10.56
C GLY A 153 8.10 3.48 9.33
N PHE A 154 7.43 4.61 9.15
CA PHE A 154 6.72 4.97 7.91
C PHE A 154 7.56 5.82 6.96
N SER A 155 8.71 6.35 7.39
CA SER A 155 9.61 7.12 6.52
C SER A 155 10.01 6.30 5.29
N GLY A 156 9.83 6.87 4.10
CA GLY A 156 10.08 6.21 2.83
C GLY A 156 8.95 5.29 2.36
N ALA A 157 7.81 5.27 3.05
CA ALA A 157 6.64 4.51 2.60
C ALA A 157 5.93 5.22 1.44
N ALA A 158 5.41 4.42 0.50
CA ALA A 158 4.61 4.91 -0.60
C ALA A 158 3.26 5.45 -0.10
N VAL A 159 2.87 6.63 -0.56
CA VAL A 159 1.54 7.20 -0.35
C VAL A 159 0.65 6.76 -1.50
N TRP A 160 -0.27 5.85 -1.19
CA TRP A 160 -1.15 5.20 -2.15
C TRP A 160 -2.50 5.93 -2.23
N ASP A 161 -2.89 6.27 -3.45
CA ASP A 161 -4.23 6.70 -3.82
C ASP A 161 -5.05 5.47 -4.21
N PRO A 162 -6.01 5.04 -3.37
CA PRO A 162 -6.81 3.85 -3.62
C PRO A 162 -7.79 4.04 -4.79
N ASP A 163 -8.25 5.25 -5.05
CA ASP A 163 -9.24 5.54 -6.10
C ASP A 163 -8.58 5.46 -7.48
N ARG A 164 -7.32 5.88 -7.57
CA ARG A 164 -6.53 5.83 -8.81
C ARG A 164 -5.70 4.55 -8.94
N GLY A 165 -5.48 3.83 -7.83
CA GLY A 165 -4.61 2.67 -7.78
C GLY A 165 -3.17 3.03 -8.13
N ARG A 166 -2.66 4.14 -7.58
CA ARG A 166 -1.33 4.70 -7.90
C ARG A 166 -0.65 5.23 -6.66
N VAL A 167 0.68 5.23 -6.68
CA VAL A 167 1.49 5.98 -5.71
C VAL A 167 1.61 7.42 -6.18
N ILE A 168 1.28 8.34 -5.30
CA ILE A 168 1.29 9.79 -5.55
C ILE A 168 2.36 10.54 -4.75
N GLY A 169 3.05 9.85 -3.83
CA GLY A 169 4.13 10.44 -3.05
C GLY A 169 4.86 9.42 -2.18
N LEU A 170 5.80 9.95 -1.39
CA LEU A 170 6.63 9.22 -0.45
C LEU A 170 6.57 9.92 0.92
N VAL A 171 6.27 9.22 2.00
CA VAL A 171 6.28 9.81 3.35
C VAL A 171 7.70 10.20 3.74
N THR A 172 7.90 11.46 4.13
CA THR A 172 9.20 12.01 4.53
C THR A 172 9.31 12.25 6.03
N ALA A 173 8.24 12.75 6.64
CA ALA A 173 8.25 13.12 8.05
C ALA A 173 6.89 12.89 8.72
N ALA A 174 6.93 12.77 10.05
CA ALA A 174 5.76 12.77 10.91
C ALA A 174 5.96 13.80 12.02
N HIS A 175 4.88 14.39 12.52
CA HIS A 175 4.96 15.28 13.66
C HIS A 175 5.43 14.50 14.90
N THR A 176 6.32 15.09 15.69
CA THR A 176 6.94 14.41 16.85
C THR A 176 6.00 14.32 18.05
N ASP A 177 5.15 15.34 18.23
CA ASP A 177 4.03 15.27 19.18
C ASP A 177 2.94 14.35 18.63
N ARG A 178 2.73 13.22 19.31
CA ARG A 178 1.75 12.19 18.94
C ARG A 178 0.30 12.65 19.10
N THR A 179 0.04 13.77 19.79
CA THR A 179 -1.28 14.39 19.87
C THR A 179 -1.63 15.13 18.57
N VAL A 180 -0.61 15.58 17.83
CA VAL A 180 -0.75 16.20 16.50
C VAL A 180 -0.61 15.11 15.45
N LYS A 181 -1.72 14.77 14.79
CA LYS A 181 -1.78 13.68 13.82
C LYS A 181 -1.46 14.13 12.39
N ALA A 182 -0.36 14.87 12.25
CA ALA A 182 0.13 15.37 10.98
C ALA A 182 1.38 14.61 10.53
N ALA A 183 1.45 14.32 9.25
CA ALA A 183 2.63 13.83 8.57
C ALA A 183 2.84 14.59 7.26
N TRP A 184 3.99 14.37 6.62
CA TRP A 184 4.32 15.00 5.35
C TRP A 184 4.85 13.99 4.36
N MET A 185 4.60 14.28 3.09
CA MET A 185 5.10 13.52 1.96
C MET A 185 5.79 14.42 0.94
N LEU A 186 6.74 13.83 0.23
CA LEU A 186 7.25 14.35 -1.03
C LEU A 186 6.36 13.84 -2.17
N PRO A 187 5.67 14.71 -2.94
CA PRO A 187 4.86 14.29 -4.07
C PRO A 187 5.75 13.80 -5.24
N VAL A 188 5.20 12.91 -6.07
CA VAL A 188 5.94 12.28 -7.18
C VAL A 188 6.53 13.32 -8.15
N GLU A 189 5.81 14.39 -8.47
CA GLU A 189 6.30 15.46 -9.34
C GLU A 189 7.51 16.20 -8.75
N ALA A 190 7.62 16.31 -7.43
CA ALA A 190 8.81 16.85 -6.78
C ALA A 190 9.96 15.85 -6.83
N ALA A 191 9.69 14.56 -6.60
CA ALA A 191 10.68 13.49 -6.76
C ALA A 191 11.24 13.43 -8.20
N VAL A 192 10.40 13.65 -9.22
CA VAL A 192 10.83 13.74 -10.63
C VAL A 192 11.74 14.94 -10.86
N ARG A 193 11.45 16.11 -10.27
CA ARG A 193 12.35 17.28 -10.37
C ARG A 193 13.73 17.00 -9.77
N LEU A 194 13.77 16.29 -8.65
CA LEU A 194 15.01 15.95 -7.94
C LEU A 194 15.80 14.83 -8.65
N TRP A 195 15.10 13.84 -9.21
CA TRP A 195 15.69 12.75 -9.97
C TRP A 195 14.94 12.54 -11.31
N PRO A 196 15.32 13.28 -12.36
CA PRO A 196 14.63 13.27 -13.66
C PRO A 196 14.41 11.90 -14.32
N PRO A 197 15.30 10.89 -14.16
CA PRO A 197 15.05 9.55 -14.70
C PRO A 197 13.75 8.90 -14.22
N LEU A 198 13.20 9.33 -13.07
CA LEU A 198 11.92 8.84 -12.55
C LEU A 198 10.75 9.09 -13.50
N ALA A 199 10.82 10.13 -14.34
CA ALA A 199 9.74 10.51 -15.25
C ALA A 199 9.30 9.37 -16.17
N GLY A 200 10.22 8.48 -16.56
CA GLY A 200 9.91 7.31 -17.40
C GLY A 200 9.02 6.25 -16.72
N ALA A 201 8.90 6.29 -15.40
CA ALA A 201 8.03 5.39 -14.61
C ALA A 201 6.68 6.01 -14.25
N VAL A 202 6.49 7.32 -14.49
CA VAL A 202 5.26 8.05 -14.15
C VAL A 202 4.26 7.93 -15.30
N SER A 203 2.98 7.67 -14.99
CA SER A 203 1.92 7.58 -15.99
C SER A 203 0.66 8.32 -15.56
N ASP A 204 0.28 9.33 -16.34
CA ASP A 204 -0.92 10.16 -16.14
C ASP A 204 -2.19 9.53 -16.72
N ARG A 205 -2.06 8.42 -17.45
CA ARG A 205 -3.24 7.74 -18.00
C ARG A 205 -4.06 7.15 -16.85
N PRO A 206 -5.37 7.44 -16.77
CA PRO A 206 -6.25 6.67 -15.92
C PRO A 206 -6.08 5.22 -16.33
N GLY A 207 -5.64 4.38 -15.40
CA GLY A 207 -5.40 2.98 -15.69
C GLY A 207 -6.69 2.37 -16.22
N THR A 208 -6.75 2.08 -17.52
CA THR A 208 -7.83 1.27 -18.10
C THR A 208 -7.55 -0.18 -17.69
N ALA A 209 -7.78 -0.50 -16.42
CA ALA A 209 -7.86 -1.89 -16.01
C ALA A 209 -9.17 -2.46 -16.61
N PRO A 210 -9.13 -3.58 -17.34
CA PRO A 210 -10.36 -4.30 -17.65
C PRO A 210 -11.06 -4.64 -16.33
N ARG A 211 -12.37 -4.38 -16.25
CA ARG A 211 -13.23 -4.83 -15.14
C ARG A 211 -13.35 -6.36 -15.13
N ARG A 212 -12.26 -7.04 -14.80
CA ARG A 212 -12.29 -8.32 -14.08
C ARG A 212 -11.97 -7.97 -12.63
N CYS A 213 -12.60 -8.62 -11.66
CA CYS A 213 -12.41 -8.35 -10.23
C CYS A 213 -10.94 -8.06 -9.92
N THR A 214 -10.60 -6.77 -9.78
CA THR A 214 -9.26 -6.36 -9.38
C THR A 214 -9.11 -6.82 -7.93
N PRO A 215 -8.11 -7.62 -7.58
CA PRO A 215 -7.92 -8.00 -6.19
C PRO A 215 -7.77 -6.70 -5.38
N PRO A 216 -8.54 -6.53 -4.28
CA PRO A 216 -8.62 -5.26 -3.58
C PRO A 216 -7.22 -4.83 -3.15
N PRO A 217 -6.89 -3.55 -3.12
CA PRO A 217 -5.54 -3.13 -2.75
C PRO A 217 -5.25 -3.53 -1.29
N PRO A 218 -3.96 -3.70 -0.91
CA PRO A 218 -3.58 -4.29 0.38
C PRO A 218 -4.27 -3.66 1.59
N GLU A 219 -4.49 -2.34 1.58
CA GLU A 219 -5.18 -1.60 2.62
C GLU A 219 -6.59 -2.12 2.89
N GLN A 220 -7.36 -2.42 1.84
CA GLN A 220 -8.72 -2.95 1.96
C GLN A 220 -8.68 -4.39 2.48
N ARG A 221 -7.67 -5.19 2.07
CA ARG A 221 -7.49 -6.57 2.58
C ARG A 221 -7.24 -6.58 4.07
N TYR A 222 -6.36 -5.71 4.54
CA TYR A 222 -6.02 -5.61 5.94
C TYR A 222 -7.10 -4.90 6.76
N GLU A 223 -7.84 -3.92 6.20
CA GLU A 223 -9.03 -3.35 6.83
C GLU A 223 -10.08 -4.44 7.10
N LEU A 224 -10.31 -5.32 6.12
CA LEU A 224 -11.19 -6.47 6.32
C LEU A 224 -10.60 -7.48 7.32
N ALA A 225 -9.30 -7.75 7.27
CA ALA A 225 -8.65 -8.64 8.23
C ALA A 225 -8.77 -8.09 9.68
N ASP A 226 -8.62 -6.78 9.86
CA ASP A 226 -8.78 -6.11 11.15
C ASP A 226 -10.25 -6.16 11.61
N ALA A 227 -11.20 -5.88 10.72
CA ALA A 227 -12.62 -6.01 11.03
C ALA A 227 -13.02 -7.47 11.37
N LEU A 228 -12.38 -8.46 10.76
CA LEU A 228 -12.58 -9.88 11.08
C LEU A 228 -11.95 -10.26 12.43
N LEU A 229 -10.81 -9.67 12.82
CA LEU A 229 -10.22 -9.88 14.14
C LEU A 229 -11.08 -9.32 15.28
N ASP A 230 -11.79 -8.22 15.04
CA ASP A 230 -12.71 -7.60 15.99
C ASP A 230 -13.99 -8.44 16.22
N VAL A 231 -14.16 -9.53 15.47
CA VAL A 231 -15.22 -10.52 15.72
C VAL A 231 -14.72 -11.54 16.73
N PRO A 232 -15.32 -11.63 17.95
CA PRO A 232 -14.77 -12.43 19.04
C PRO A 232 -14.48 -13.89 18.69
N GLU A 233 -15.37 -14.54 17.92
CA GLU A 233 -15.25 -15.94 17.51
C GLU A 233 -14.08 -16.17 16.56
N ILE A 234 -13.81 -15.20 15.67
CA ILE A 234 -12.72 -15.26 14.68
C ILE A 234 -11.40 -14.81 15.32
N GLY A 235 -11.43 -13.79 16.17
CA GLY A 235 -10.27 -13.29 16.91
C GLY A 235 -9.71 -14.34 17.87
N TYR A 236 -10.57 -15.11 18.54
CA TYR A 236 -10.18 -16.13 19.51
C TYR A 236 -9.36 -17.27 18.89
N ASP A 237 -9.69 -17.68 17.67
CA ASP A 237 -9.03 -18.81 17.00
C ASP A 237 -8.12 -18.40 15.83
N SER A 238 -7.90 -17.09 15.67
CA SER A 238 -7.09 -16.50 14.60
C SER A 238 -7.60 -16.84 13.17
N GLY A 239 -8.91 -16.97 13.01
CA GLY A 239 -9.57 -17.25 11.72
C GLY A 239 -9.55 -18.71 11.31
N ARG A 240 -9.32 -19.65 12.24
CA ARG A 240 -9.28 -21.08 11.95
C ARG A 240 -10.66 -21.61 11.56
N SER A 241 -11.70 -21.26 12.31
CA SER A 241 -13.09 -21.63 12.02
C SER A 241 -13.56 -21.00 10.72
N LEU A 242 -13.20 -19.73 10.48
CA LEU A 242 -13.49 -19.05 9.23
C LEU A 242 -12.88 -19.79 8.02
N ARG A 243 -11.63 -20.25 8.13
CA ARG A 243 -10.95 -21.03 7.08
C ARG A 243 -11.58 -22.41 6.88
N ALA A 244 -12.08 -23.04 7.94
CA ALA A 244 -12.73 -24.35 7.89
C ALA A 244 -14.04 -24.31 7.09
N GLU A 245 -14.77 -23.20 7.15
CA GLU A 245 -16.02 -22.98 6.41
C GLU A 245 -15.81 -22.65 4.92
N LEU A 246 -14.58 -22.27 4.51
CA LEU A 246 -14.31 -21.95 3.10
C LEU A 246 -14.26 -23.21 2.22
N PRO A 247 -14.76 -23.17 0.97
CA PRO A 247 -14.64 -24.27 0.01
C PRO A 247 -13.20 -24.81 -0.15
N PRO A 248 -13.01 -26.14 -0.33
CA PRO A 248 -11.68 -26.76 -0.46
C PRO A 248 -10.74 -26.13 -1.51
N PRO A 249 -11.22 -25.61 -2.66
CA PRO A 249 -10.36 -24.91 -3.62
C PRO A 249 -9.71 -23.64 -3.08
N LEU A 250 -10.40 -22.90 -2.20
CA LEU A 250 -9.91 -21.67 -1.57
C LEU A 250 -9.01 -22.02 -0.39
N ARG A 251 -9.43 -22.98 0.45
CA ARG A 251 -8.72 -23.40 1.66
C ARG A 251 -7.29 -23.90 1.40
N ARG A 252 -7.10 -24.64 0.29
CA ARG A 252 -5.81 -25.22 -0.11
C ARG A 252 -4.79 -24.18 -0.61
N GLY A 253 -5.25 -23.00 -1.04
CA GLY A 253 -4.38 -21.93 -1.50
C GLY A 253 -3.83 -21.04 -0.38
N ILE A 254 -4.39 -21.15 0.83
CA ILE A 254 -4.06 -20.30 1.98
C ILE A 254 -2.89 -20.92 2.74
N ARG A 255 -1.76 -20.21 2.80
CA ARG A 255 -0.61 -20.57 3.64
C ARG A 255 -0.89 -20.23 5.10
N GLU A 256 -0.31 -21.01 6.01
CA GLU A 256 -0.40 -20.73 7.44
C GLU A 256 0.59 -19.65 7.84
N HIS A 257 0.10 -18.69 8.62
CA HIS A 257 0.89 -17.61 9.21
C HIS A 257 0.76 -17.65 10.73
N PRO A 258 1.87 -17.45 11.47
CA PRO A 258 1.84 -17.43 12.93
C PRO A 258 1.17 -16.17 13.51
N PHE A 259 0.94 -15.15 12.68
CA PHE A 259 0.33 -13.89 13.09
C PHE A 259 -1.15 -13.82 12.65
N PRO A 260 -2.11 -13.66 13.57
CA PRO A 260 -3.55 -13.73 13.28
C PRO A 260 -4.01 -12.78 12.16
N ARG A 261 -3.50 -11.54 12.19
CA ARG A 261 -3.77 -10.53 11.17
C ARG A 261 -3.29 -10.92 9.77
N GLN A 262 -2.08 -11.51 9.69
CA GLN A 262 -1.53 -11.98 8.41
C GLN A 262 -2.25 -13.24 7.91
N GLN A 263 -2.66 -14.11 8.82
CA GLN A 263 -3.47 -15.29 8.51
C GLN A 263 -4.80 -14.87 7.86
N LEU A 264 -5.50 -13.92 8.45
CA LEU A 264 -6.76 -13.41 7.91
C LEU A 264 -6.58 -12.62 6.61
N ALA A 265 -5.52 -11.82 6.49
CA ALA A 265 -5.20 -11.15 5.23
C ALA A 265 -4.92 -12.15 4.09
N ALA A 266 -4.25 -13.28 4.38
CA ALA A 266 -4.04 -14.35 3.42
C ALA A 266 -5.35 -15.08 3.05
N VAL A 267 -6.26 -15.24 4.00
CA VAL A 267 -7.61 -15.79 3.77
C VAL A 267 -8.42 -14.87 2.84
N VAL A 268 -8.45 -13.57 3.15
CA VAL A 268 -9.10 -12.55 2.32
C VAL A 268 -8.51 -12.57 0.91
N GLN A 269 -7.17 -12.55 0.80
CA GLN A 269 -6.48 -12.59 -0.48
C GLN A 269 -6.90 -13.79 -1.34
N ALA A 270 -6.85 -15.00 -0.76
CA ALA A 270 -7.20 -16.21 -1.48
C ALA A 270 -8.66 -16.23 -1.96
N CYS A 271 -9.57 -15.58 -1.21
CA CYS A 271 -10.98 -15.44 -1.61
C CYS A 271 -11.18 -14.41 -2.72
N MET A 272 -10.39 -13.33 -2.73
CA MET A 272 -10.49 -12.28 -3.75
C MET A 272 -9.86 -12.68 -5.08
N ASP A 273 -8.83 -13.54 -5.05
CA ASP A 273 -8.12 -14.01 -6.24
C ASP A 273 -8.91 -15.06 -7.06
N ARG A 274 -10.11 -15.45 -6.60
CA ARG A 274 -10.88 -16.58 -7.15
C ARG A 274 -12.33 -16.18 -7.42
N GLU A 275 -12.82 -16.61 -8.58
CA GLU A 275 -14.24 -16.48 -8.94
C GLU A 275 -15.11 -17.20 -7.89
N GLY A 276 -16.13 -16.51 -7.37
CA GLY A 276 -17.00 -17.03 -6.30
C GLY A 276 -16.42 -16.99 -4.88
N GLY A 277 -15.20 -16.50 -4.66
CA GLY A 277 -14.60 -16.45 -3.32
C GLY A 277 -15.18 -15.35 -2.41
N CYS A 278 -15.60 -14.22 -2.97
CA CYS A 278 -16.33 -13.17 -2.25
C CYS A 278 -17.65 -13.67 -1.60
N PRO A 279 -18.57 -14.31 -2.35
CA PRO A 279 -19.75 -14.96 -1.78
C PRO A 279 -19.41 -16.03 -0.74
N ALA A 280 -18.38 -16.83 -0.98
CA ALA A 280 -17.96 -17.89 -0.06
C ALA A 280 -17.45 -17.34 1.27
N LEU A 281 -16.66 -16.27 1.25
CA LEU A 281 -16.19 -15.60 2.47
C LEU A 281 -17.36 -14.99 3.25
N ARG A 282 -18.33 -14.39 2.55
CA ARG A 282 -19.53 -13.83 3.18
C ARG A 282 -20.38 -14.90 3.86
N ALA A 283 -20.54 -16.06 3.21
CA ALA A 283 -21.23 -17.20 3.79
C ALA A 283 -20.48 -17.70 5.03
N ALA A 284 -19.16 -17.87 4.95
CA ALA A 284 -18.33 -18.32 6.07
C ALA A 284 -18.42 -17.39 7.29
N VAL A 285 -18.34 -16.06 7.10
CA VAL A 285 -18.48 -15.08 8.18
C VAL A 285 -19.86 -15.19 8.85
N ARG A 286 -20.94 -15.33 8.06
CA ARG A 286 -22.29 -15.49 8.61
C ARG A 286 -22.45 -16.79 9.40
N THR A 287 -21.88 -17.88 8.90
CA THR A 287 -21.94 -19.19 9.57
C THR A 287 -21.20 -19.19 10.90
N VAL A 288 -20.02 -18.55 10.96
CA VAL A 288 -19.18 -18.56 12.17
C VAL A 288 -19.69 -17.57 13.23
N CYS A 289 -20.28 -16.43 12.83
CA CYS A 289 -20.44 -15.28 13.71
C CYS A 289 -21.90 -14.85 13.97
N GLY A 290 -22.88 -15.46 13.29
CA GLY A 290 -24.29 -15.06 13.40
C GLY A 290 -24.51 -13.57 13.05
N ASP A 291 -25.48 -12.93 13.72
CA ASP A 291 -25.90 -11.52 13.48
C ASP A 291 -25.24 -10.49 14.42
N SER A 292 -24.04 -10.77 14.94
CA SER A 292 -23.36 -9.85 15.86
C SER A 292 -23.03 -8.49 15.20
N VAL A 293 -22.93 -7.42 16.02
CA VAL A 293 -22.59 -6.07 15.52
C VAL A 293 -21.23 -6.07 14.79
N SER A 294 -20.23 -6.77 15.33
CA SER A 294 -18.92 -6.93 14.71
C SER A 294 -18.99 -7.71 13.39
N ALA A 295 -19.82 -8.77 13.32
CA ALA A 295 -20.02 -9.53 12.09
C ALA A 295 -20.70 -8.71 11.00
N ARG A 296 -21.65 -7.83 11.36
CA ARG A 296 -22.26 -6.87 10.43
C ARG A 296 -21.23 -5.87 9.91
N HIS A 297 -20.42 -5.29 10.79
CA HIS A 297 -19.35 -4.39 10.39
C HIS A 297 -18.33 -5.07 9.44
N ALA A 298 -17.90 -6.29 9.75
CA ALA A 298 -17.03 -7.07 8.87
C ALA A 298 -17.71 -7.37 7.52
N THR A 299 -19.01 -7.68 7.52
CA THR A 299 -19.80 -7.93 6.30
C THR A 299 -19.99 -6.66 5.46
N ASP A 300 -20.14 -5.50 6.08
CA ASP A 300 -20.25 -4.20 5.42
C ASP A 300 -18.91 -3.80 4.77
N VAL A 301 -17.80 -4.01 5.48
CA VAL A 301 -16.44 -3.87 4.93
C VAL A 301 -16.28 -4.83 3.74
N LEU A 302 -16.70 -6.09 3.87
CA LEU A 302 -16.71 -7.08 2.79
C LEU A 302 -17.55 -6.59 1.58
N GLY A 303 -18.70 -5.96 1.84
CA GLY A 303 -19.62 -5.44 0.83
C GLY A 303 -19.04 -4.27 0.04
N ARG A 304 -18.24 -3.41 0.68
CA ARG A 304 -17.52 -2.31 0.03
C ARG A 304 -16.35 -2.79 -0.82
N ILE A 305 -15.73 -3.90 -0.43
CA ILE A 305 -14.51 -4.44 -1.05
C ILE A 305 -14.84 -5.42 -2.19
N CYS A 306 -15.93 -6.17 -2.09
CA CYS A 306 -16.33 -7.10 -3.13
C CYS A 306 -17.01 -6.37 -4.29
N CYS A 307 -16.51 -6.60 -5.51
CA CYS A 307 -17.25 -6.28 -6.71
C CYS A 307 -18.60 -7.03 -6.67
N ALA A 308 -19.71 -6.29 -6.62
CA ALA A 308 -21.02 -6.90 -6.81
C ALA A 308 -21.03 -7.50 -8.23
N ALA A 309 -21.13 -8.82 -8.31
CA ALA A 309 -21.70 -9.42 -9.51
C ALA A 309 -23.12 -8.84 -9.60
N SER A 310 -23.41 -8.04 -10.63
CA SER A 310 -24.78 -7.64 -10.91
C SER A 310 -25.65 -8.91 -10.94
N PRO A 311 -26.74 -8.97 -10.18
CA PRO A 311 -27.69 -10.06 -10.30
C PRO A 311 -28.60 -9.76 -11.48
N ASP A 312 -28.08 -9.71 -12.70
CA ASP A 312 -28.91 -9.60 -13.90
C ASP A 312 -28.47 -10.63 -14.93
N GLY A 313 -28.89 -11.85 -14.64
CA GLY A 313 -28.95 -12.96 -15.58
C GLY A 313 -30.26 -13.73 -15.37
N THR A 314 -31.34 -13.05 -14.97
CA THR A 314 -32.69 -13.61 -15.09
C THR A 314 -33.16 -13.36 -16.51
N GLY A 315 -32.95 -14.37 -17.36
CA GLY A 315 -33.73 -14.52 -18.57
C GLY A 315 -35.21 -14.64 -18.19
N THR A 316 -35.95 -13.54 -18.32
CA THR A 316 -37.39 -13.60 -18.47
C THR A 316 -37.66 -13.72 -19.97
N GLY A 317 -37.98 -14.94 -20.39
CA GLY A 317 -38.73 -15.13 -21.61
C GLY A 317 -40.08 -14.45 -21.44
N GLU A 318 -40.41 -13.57 -22.36
CA GLU A 318 -41.80 -13.18 -22.62
C GLU A 318 -42.16 -13.76 -23.99
N GLU A 319 -42.83 -14.91 -23.95
CA GLU A 319 -43.89 -15.23 -24.90
C GLU A 319 -44.99 -14.17 -24.74
N GLY A 320 -45.43 -13.59 -25.86
CA GLY A 320 -46.43 -12.53 -25.89
C GLY A 320 -47.04 -12.37 -27.27
N THR A 321 -47.83 -13.37 -27.66
CA THR A 321 -48.77 -13.41 -28.78
C THR A 321 -49.73 -12.21 -28.82
N GLY A 322 -50.08 -11.77 -30.04
CA GLY A 322 -51.24 -10.90 -30.34
C GLY A 322 -51.07 -10.22 -31.71
N ASP A 323 -51.31 -10.90 -32.82
CA ASP A 323 -52.59 -11.06 -33.56
C ASP A 323 -53.22 -9.75 -34.10
N ARG A 324 -53.32 -9.73 -35.44
CA ARG A 324 -54.22 -9.02 -36.38
C ARG A 324 -54.68 -7.57 -36.10
N ALA A 325 -54.34 -6.71 -37.05
CA ALA A 325 -55.31 -6.16 -38.02
C ALA A 325 -54.60 -5.89 -39.35
#